data_AF-A0A2H9U0T9-F1
#
_entry.id   AF-A0A2H9U0T9-F1
#
_cell.length_a   1.000
_cell.length_b   1.000
_cell.length_c   1.000
_cell.angle_alpha   90.00
_cell.angle_beta   90.00
_cell.angle_gamma   90.00
#
_symmetry.space_group_name_H-M   'P 1'
#
loop_
_entity.id
_entity.type
_entity.pdbx_description
1 polymer ?
#
loop_
_entity_poly.entity_id
_entity_poly.type
_entity_poly.pdbx_seq_one_letter_code
_entity_poly.pdbx_strand_id
1 'polypeptide(L)' 'MSSASGAVSPADLSPVTDSRPVVWTIAGSDSGGGAGIQADLHTLHDLGVHGCSVISAITAQNSVAVKMVDPVLMQTFTA' A
#
# COMPACT_ATOMS: atom_id res chain seq x y z
N MET A 1 -8.53 -18.90 21.37
CA MET A 1 -8.50 -18.18 22.67
C MET A 1 -7.78 -16.88 22.40
N SER A 2 -8.39 -15.70 22.33
CA SER A 2 -9.46 -15.11 23.14
C SER A 2 -10.76 -14.87 22.37
N SER A 3 -11.88 -15.10 23.05
CA SER A 3 -13.25 -14.80 22.65
C SER A 3 -13.63 -13.38 23.06
N ALA A 4 -14.21 -12.60 22.15
CA ALA A 4 -15.13 -11.52 22.50
C ALA A 4 -16.14 -11.32 21.37
N SER A 5 -17.18 -12.15 21.38
CA SER A 5 -18.47 -11.77 20.82
C SER A 5 -19.11 -10.83 21.83
N GLY A 6 -19.07 -9.53 21.54
CA GLY A 6 -19.82 -8.50 22.25
C GLY A 6 -20.40 -7.58 21.18
N ALA A 7 -21.72 -7.41 21.16
CA ALA A 7 -22.33 -6.43 20.29
C ALA A 7 -21.78 -5.05 20.68
N VAL A 8 -20.99 -4.45 19.80
CA VAL A 8 -20.46 -3.09 19.98
C VAL A 8 -21.67 -2.14 19.90
N SER A 9 -21.98 -1.48 21.01
CA SER A 9 -23.01 -0.43 21.03
C SER A 9 -22.61 0.67 20.04
N PRO A 10 -23.53 1.30 19.29
CA PRO A 10 -23.21 2.43 18.39
C PRO A 10 -22.48 3.59 19.10
N ALA A 11 -22.55 3.67 20.43
CA ALA A 11 -21.85 4.64 21.26
C ALA A 11 -20.37 4.31 21.56
N ASP A 12 -19.91 3.08 21.27
CA ASP A 12 -18.51 2.63 21.42
C ASP A 12 -17.71 2.82 20.12
N LEU A 13 -18.35 3.38 19.09
CA LEU A 13 -17.67 3.81 17.87
C LEU A 13 -17.06 5.20 18.11
N SER A 14 -16.06 5.30 19.00
CA SER A 14 -15.13 6.43 18.89
C SER A 14 -14.50 6.35 17.50
N PRO A 15 -14.41 7.43 16.71
CA PRO A 15 -13.72 7.37 15.43
C PRO A 15 -12.33 6.82 15.70
N VAL A 16 -12.02 5.64 15.15
CA VAL A 16 -10.67 5.10 15.16
C VAL A 16 -9.84 6.10 14.37
N THR A 17 -9.26 7.05 15.08
CA THR A 17 -8.26 7.94 14.54
C THR A 17 -7.02 7.07 14.44
N ASP A 18 -6.78 6.51 13.26
CA ASP A 18 -5.54 5.80 12.97
C ASP A 18 -4.40 6.82 13.14
N SER A 19 -3.77 6.79 14.31
CA SER A 19 -2.70 7.71 14.71
C SER A 19 -1.37 7.42 14.02
N ARG A 20 -1.31 6.39 13.17
CA ARG A 20 -0.10 6.05 12.42
C ARG A 20 0.29 7.20 11.49
N PRO A 21 1.58 7.56 11.40
CA PRO A 21 2.05 8.50 10.39
C PRO A 21 1.60 8.06 8.99
N VAL A 22 1.30 9.02 8.12
CA VAL A 22 0.97 8.76 6.71
C VAL A 22 2.21 9.00 5.87
N VAL A 23 2.62 8.01 5.08
CA VAL A 23 3.76 8.12 4.16
C VAL A 23 3.34 7.68 2.78
N TRP A 24 3.70 8.49 1.79
CA TRP A 24 3.43 8.22 0.38
C TRP A 24 4.68 7.69 -0.31
N THR A 25 4.55 6.56 -1.02
CA THR A 25 5.51 6.13 -2.03
C THR A 25 5.02 6.51 -3.44
N ILE A 26 5.94 6.93 -4.29
CA ILE A 26 5.72 7.17 -5.72
C ILE A 26 6.73 6.32 -6.48
N ALA A 27 6.29 5.17 -6.99
CA ALA A 27 7.18 4.16 -7.57
C ALA A 27 6.47 3.31 -8.63
N GLY A 28 7.24 2.47 -9.32
CA GLY A 28 6.69 1.41 -10.17
C GLY A 28 6.16 0.23 -9.33
N SER A 29 5.16 -0.46 -9.88
CA SER A 29 4.63 -1.72 -9.35
C SER A 29 5.47 -2.89 -9.86
N ASP A 30 6.16 -3.58 -8.94
CA ASP A 30 6.85 -4.84 -9.19
C ASP A 30 5.89 -6.02 -8.96
N SER A 31 5.49 -6.70 -10.04
CA SER A 31 4.63 -7.89 -9.94
C SER A 31 5.29 -9.08 -9.22
N GLY A 32 6.62 -9.09 -9.08
CA GLY A 32 7.36 -10.07 -8.29
C GLY A 32 7.30 -9.81 -6.78
N GLY A 33 6.88 -8.62 -6.35
CA GLY A 33 6.66 -8.26 -4.94
C GLY A 33 7.92 -8.03 -4.11
N GLY A 34 9.11 -8.07 -4.71
CA GLY A 34 10.40 -7.94 -4.01
C GLY A 34 10.98 -6.52 -4.00
N ALA A 35 10.47 -5.64 -4.87
CA ALA A 35 10.90 -4.24 -5.01
C ALA A 35 9.69 -3.31 -5.24
N GLY A 36 9.97 -2.07 -5.63
CA GLY A 36 8.94 -1.09 -6.01
C GLY A 36 7.93 -0.81 -4.90
N ILE A 37 6.72 -0.43 -5.31
CA ILE A 37 5.64 -0.06 -4.38
C ILE A 37 5.28 -1.18 -3.40
N GLN A 38 5.47 -2.45 -3.78
CA GLN A 38 5.22 -3.61 -2.93
C GLN A 38 6.22 -3.66 -1.77
N ALA A 39 7.51 -3.54 -2.06
CA ALA A 39 8.54 -3.50 -1.03
C ALA A 39 8.44 -2.25 -0.14
N ASP A 40 8.08 -1.11 -0.74
CA ASP A 40 7.83 0.12 0.00
C ASP A 40 6.68 -0.08 0.99
N LEU A 41 5.52 -0.57 0.54
CA LEU A 41 4.34 -0.77 1.41
C LEU A 41 4.58 -1.83 2.49
N HIS A 42 5.33 -2.91 2.21
CA HIS A 42 5.76 -3.85 3.24
C HIS A 42 6.64 -3.17 4.29
N THR A 43 7.61 -2.36 3.86
CA THR A 43 8.48 -1.61 4.77
C THR A 43 7.69 -0.62 5.62
N LEU A 44 6.76 0.13 5.02
CA LEU A 44 5.91 1.08 5.73
C LEU A 44 5.00 0.38 6.75
N HIS A 45 4.42 -0.77 6.37
CA HIS A 45 3.65 -1.59 7.28
C HIS A 45 4.50 -2.04 8.48
N ASP A 46 5.71 -2.55 8.24
CA ASP A 46 6.61 -3.04 9.29
C ASP A 46 7.10 -1.91 10.21
N LEU A 47 7.14 -0.68 9.69
CA LEU A 47 7.44 0.54 10.47
C LEU A 47 6.21 1.12 11.19
N GLY A 48 5.04 0.47 11.13
CA GLY A 48 3.83 0.94 11.80
C GLY A 48 3.23 2.20 11.18
N VAL A 49 3.40 2.40 9.87
CA VAL A 49 2.95 3.57 9.11
C VAL A 49 1.71 3.21 8.27
N HIS A 50 0.83 4.18 8.05
CA HIS A 50 -0.20 4.09 7.02
C HIS A 50 0.43 4.41 5.65
N GLY A 51 0.80 3.37 4.91
CA GLY A 51 1.40 3.51 3.58
C GLY A 51 0.37 3.85 2.51
N CYS A 52 0.60 4.92 1.77
CA CYS A 52 -0.16 5.31 0.57
C CYS A 52 0.75 5.19 -0.66
N SER A 53 0.14 5.00 -1.84
CA SER A 53 0.90 4.71 -3.07
C SER A 53 0.41 5.49 -4.28
N VAL A 54 1.35 5.97 -5.09
CA VAL A 54 1.13 6.47 -6.46
C VAL A 54 1.94 5.61 -7.42
N ILE A 55 1.25 4.77 -8.22
CA ILE A 55 1.89 3.83 -9.15
C ILE A 55 2.26 4.56 -10.44
N SER A 56 3.55 4.67 -10.75
CA SER A 56 4.01 5.35 -11.99
C SER A 56 4.11 4.43 -13.21
N ALA A 57 4.26 3.13 -12.99
CA ALA A 57 4.32 2.11 -14.04
C ALA A 57 3.98 0.74 -13.46
N ILE A 58 3.59 -0.21 -14.30
CA ILE A 58 3.44 -1.63 -13.95
C ILE A 58 4.55 -2.41 -14.65
N THR A 59 5.26 -3.28 -13.93
CA THR A 59 6.28 -4.14 -14.53
C THR A 59 5.85 -5.61 -14.51
N ALA A 60 6.14 -6.31 -15.61
CA ALA A 60 6.21 -7.77 -15.61
C ALA A 60 7.62 -8.16 -15.18
N GLN A 61 7.84 -8.38 -13.88
CA GLN A 61 9.16 -8.51 -13.27
C GLN A 61 9.22 -9.73 -12.34
N ASN A 62 10.41 -10.30 -12.21
CA ASN A 62 10.78 -11.21 -11.15
C ASN A 62 12.25 -10.97 -10.74
N SER A 63 12.77 -11.79 -9.84
CA SER A 63 14.15 -11.66 -9.32
C SER A 63 15.26 -11.84 -10.35
N VAL A 64 14.95 -12.32 -11.57
CA VAL A 64 15.94 -12.58 -12.62
C VAL A 64 15.89 -11.52 -13.71
N ALA A 65 14.69 -11.02 -14.07
CA ALA A 65 14.54 -10.06 -15.16
C ALA A 65 13.26 -9.24 -15.09
N VAL A 66 13.29 -8.08 -15.77
CA VAL A 66 12.13 -7.28 -16.15
C VAL A 66 11.82 -7.57 -17.62
N LYS A 67 10.62 -8.07 -17.90
CA LYS A 67 10.19 -8.42 -19.27
C LYS A 67 9.42 -7.31 -19.96
N MET A 68 8.73 -6.47 -19.19
CA MET A 68 7.90 -5.38 -19.71
C MET A 68 7.76 -4.29 -18.65
N VAL A 69 7.65 -3.05 -19.12
CA VAL A 69 7.27 -1.89 -18.32
C VAL A 69 6.14 -1.19 -19.06
N ASP A 70 4.99 -1.04 -18.41
CA ASP A 70 3.84 -0.30 -18.92
C ASP A 70 3.65 0.97 -18.08
N PRO A 71 3.96 2.17 -18.63
CA PRO A 71 3.88 3.41 -17.88
C PRO A 71 2.41 3.83 -17.66
N VAL A 72 2.11 4.34 -16.47
CA VAL A 72 0.80 4.96 -16.21
C VAL A 72 0.74 6.31 -16.91
N LEU A 73 -0.35 6.54 -17.64
CA LEU A 73 -0.55 7.79 -18.38
C LEU A 73 -0.63 8.98 -17.43
N MET A 74 -0.01 10.11 -17.79
CA MET A 74 -0.01 11.32 -16.95
C MET A 74 -1.43 11.84 -16.67
N GLN A 75 -2.35 11.63 -17.59
CA GLN A 75 -3.77 11.98 -17.44
C GLN A 75 -4.41 11.31 -16.23
N THR A 76 -3.92 10.15 -15.79
CA THR A 76 -4.38 9.47 -14.58
C THR A 76 -4.15 10.30 -13.31
N PHE A 77 -3.17 11.21 -13.31
CA PHE A 77 -2.82 12.04 -12.14
C PHE A 77 -3.31 13.48 -12.19
N THR A 78 -3.93 13.90 -13.30
CA THR A 78 -4.31 15.30 -13.53
C THR A 78 -5.79 15.51 -13.81
N ALA A 79 -6.60 14.45 -13.73
CA ALA A 79 -8.04 14.49 -13.94
C ALA A 79 -8.81 14.91 -12.68
#